data_AF-A0A660TJN5-F1
#
_entry.id   AF-A0A660TJN5-F1
#
_cell.length_a   1.000
_cell.length_b   1.000
_cell.length_c   1.000
_cell.angle_alpha   90.00
_cell.angle_beta   90.00
_cell.angle_gamma   90.00
#
_symmetry.space_group_name_H-M   'P 1'
#
loop_
_entity.id
_entity.type
_entity.pdbx_description
1 polymer ?
#
loop_
_entity_poly.entity_id
_entity_poly.type
_entity_poly.pdbx_seq_one_letter_code
_entity_poly.pdbx_strand_id
1 'polypeptide(L)'
;MDTIRKVGDSLAGRYFQFRLQPFDIKEVGTEIEPDDAMERILIVGGFPEPFLENEQEFYGRWKKTHPGGEEVRRVAYYLANLNLKD
;
A
#
# COMPACT_ATOMS: atom_id res chain seq x y z
N MET A 1 -9.02 -21.49 -33.55
CA MET A 1 -8.85 -20.09 -33.99
C MET A 1 -10.01 -19.33 -33.40
N ASP A 2 -9.78 -18.52 -32.36
CA ASP A 2 -10.76 -17.55 -31.86
C ASP A 2 -9.99 -16.43 -31.15
N THR A 3 -9.41 -15.54 -31.95
CA THR A 3 -8.81 -14.30 -31.47
C THR A 3 -9.94 -13.29 -31.27
N ILE A 4 -10.43 -13.15 -30.04
CA ILE A 4 -11.47 -12.17 -29.72
C ILE A 4 -10.90 -10.75 -29.90
N ARG A 5 -11.17 -10.13 -31.05
CA ARG A 5 -11.03 -8.69 -31.26
C ARG A 5 -12.22 -7.97 -30.62
N LYS A 6 -12.19 -7.76 -29.31
CA LYS A 6 -12.99 -6.70 -28.68
C LYS A 6 -12.16 -5.42 -28.68
N VAL A 7 -12.13 -4.74 -29.81
CA VAL A 7 -11.66 -3.35 -29.89
C VAL A 7 -12.82 -2.49 -29.41
N GLY A 8 -13.00 -2.44 -28.09
CA GLY A 8 -13.91 -1.48 -27.47
C GLY A 8 -13.42 -0.06 -27.74
N ASP A 9 -14.34 0.91 -27.70
CA ASP A 9 -14.04 2.33 -27.83
C ASP A 9 -12.83 2.69 -26.96
N SER A 10 -11.79 3.24 -27.58
CA SER A 10 -10.50 3.42 -26.93
C SER A 10 -10.65 4.44 -25.80
N LEU A 11 -10.26 4.06 -24.58
CA LEU A 11 -10.17 4.99 -23.44
C LEU A 11 -8.98 5.95 -23.56
N ALA A 12 -8.17 5.81 -24.62
CA ALA A 12 -7.09 6.73 -24.95
C ALA A 12 -7.62 8.17 -25.02
N GLY A 13 -7.08 9.05 -24.16
CA GLY A 13 -7.50 10.46 -24.07
C GLY A 13 -8.71 10.74 -23.17
N ARG A 14 -9.37 9.71 -22.61
CA ARG A 14 -10.42 9.85 -21.57
C ARG A 14 -10.08 9.13 -20.26
N TYR A 15 -9.00 8.36 -20.25
CA TYR A 15 -8.43 7.78 -19.03
C TYR A 15 -7.59 8.83 -18.30
N PHE A 16 -7.99 9.13 -17.06
CA PHE A 16 -7.21 9.94 -16.14
C PHE A 16 -6.56 9.01 -15.12
N GLN A 17 -5.22 9.03 -15.07
CA GLN A 17 -4.48 8.26 -14.08
C GLN A 17 -4.49 9.05 -12.76
N PHE A 18 -5.25 8.56 -11.78
CA PHE A 18 -5.18 9.06 -10.41
C PHE A 18 -4.16 8.24 -9.63
N ARG A 19 -3.39 8.91 -8.77
CA ARG A 19 -2.56 8.26 -7.77
C ARG A 19 -3.14 8.56 -6.40
N LEU A 20 -3.52 7.51 -5.69
CA LEU A 20 -3.91 7.64 -4.29
C LEU A 20 -2.67 7.94 -3.44
N GLN A 21 -2.86 8.75 -2.42
CA GLN A 21 -1.83 9.01 -1.42
C GLN A 21 -1.87 7.92 -0.33
N PRO A 22 -0.74 7.68 0.36
CA PRO A 22 -0.76 6.88 1.58
C PRO A 22 -1.70 7.48 2.62
N PHE A 23 -2.42 6.63 3.33
CA PHE A 23 -3.22 6.98 4.49
C PHE A 23 -2.35 7.44 5.65
N ASP A 24 -2.81 8.50 6.33
CA ASP A 24 -2.35 8.91 7.65
C ASP A 24 -3.26 8.31 8.73
N ILE A 25 -2.73 8.13 9.94
CA ILE A 25 -3.42 7.61 11.13
C ILE A 25 -4.70 8.40 11.41
N LYS A 26 -4.68 9.71 11.20
CA LYS A 26 -5.85 10.57 11.40
C LYS A 26 -6.96 10.31 10.38
N GLU A 27 -6.63 9.88 9.18
CA GLU A 27 -7.61 9.59 8.12
C GLU A 27 -8.32 8.26 8.37
N VAL A 28 -7.61 7.30 8.97
CA VAL A 28 -8.14 5.95 9.25
C VAL A 28 -8.65 5.79 10.68
N GLY A 29 -8.33 6.73 11.58
CA GLY A 29 -8.68 6.71 13.00
C GLY A 29 -10.18 6.71 13.32
N THR A 30 -11.04 6.90 12.32
CA THR A 30 -12.50 6.76 12.47
C THR A 30 -12.98 5.31 12.33
N GLU A 31 -12.21 4.46 11.64
CA GLU A 31 -12.57 3.07 11.31
C GLU A 31 -11.69 2.05 12.07
N ILE A 32 -10.45 2.43 12.38
CA ILE A 32 -9.44 1.59 13.03
C ILE A 32 -8.89 2.37 14.23
N GLU A 33 -8.65 1.69 15.35
CA GLU A 33 -7.99 2.32 16.49
C GLU A 33 -6.62 2.89 16.09
N PRO A 34 -6.25 4.11 16.55
CA PRO A 34 -5.02 4.78 16.11
C PRO A 34 -3.74 3.94 16.29
N ASP A 35 -3.66 3.16 17.37
CA ASP A 35 -2.51 2.30 17.65
C ASP A 35 -2.42 1.12 16.67
N ASP A 36 -3.56 0.49 16.35
CA ASP A 36 -3.63 -0.59 15.35
C ASP A 36 -3.33 -0.06 13.94
N ALA A 37 -3.81 1.14 13.61
CA ALA A 37 -3.51 1.82 12.37
C ALA A 37 -2.01 2.15 12.24
N MET A 38 -1.41 2.65 13.32
CA MET A 38 0.03 2.88 13.40
C MET A 38 0.81 1.59 13.17
N GLU A 39 0.47 0.51 13.88
CA GLU A 39 1.12 -0.79 13.72
C GLU A 39 1.02 -1.27 12.27
N ARG A 40 -0.16 -1.19 11.66
CA ARG A 40 -0.37 -1.56 10.26
C ARG A 40 0.50 -0.74 9.31
N ILE A 41 0.52 0.59 9.46
CA ILE A 41 1.35 1.49 8.64
C ILE A 41 2.84 1.12 8.77
N LEU A 42 3.30 0.78 9.97
CA LEU A 42 4.68 0.36 10.20
C LEU A 42 5.01 -0.98 9.50
N ILE A 43 4.06 -1.91 9.43
CA ILE A 43 4.28 -3.24 8.85
C ILE A 43 4.18 -3.24 7.31
N VAL A 44 3.10 -2.66 6.76
CA VAL A 44 2.77 -2.73 5.32
C VAL A 44 2.78 -1.37 4.61
N GLY A 45 2.99 -0.27 5.33
CA GLY A 45 2.93 1.09 4.78
C GLY A 45 1.51 1.67 4.75
N GLY A 46 1.40 2.98 4.55
CA GLY A 46 0.12 3.68 4.42
C GLY A 46 -0.51 3.58 3.03
N PHE A 47 0.16 3.00 2.03
CA PHE A 47 -0.40 2.92 0.68
C PHE A 47 -1.72 2.14 0.69
N PRO A 48 -2.76 2.60 -0.02
CA PRO A 48 -4.09 2.03 0.14
C PRO A 48 -4.18 0.55 -0.16
N GLU A 49 -3.51 0.05 -1.19
CA GLU A 49 -3.59 -1.36 -1.55
C GLU A 49 -2.96 -2.26 -0.48
N PRO A 50 -1.71 -2.04 -0.02
CA PRO A 50 -1.15 -2.78 1.12
C PRO A 50 -1.91 -2.59 2.44
N PHE A 51 -2.35 -1.37 2.73
CA PHE A 51 -3.02 -1.04 4.00
C PHE A 51 -4.41 -1.68 4.10
N LEU A 52 -5.18 -1.72 3.02
CA LEU A 52 -6.50 -2.36 3.02
C LEU A 52 -6.39 -3.88 3.04
N GLU A 53 -5.41 -4.46 2.33
CA GLU A 53 -5.19 -5.91 2.32
C GLU A 53 -4.61 -6.42 3.66
N ASN A 54 -3.73 -5.64 4.30
CA ASN A 54 -3.08 -5.97 5.57
C ASN A 54 -2.33 -7.32 5.57
N GLU A 55 -1.81 -7.74 4.41
CA GLU A 55 -1.03 -8.98 4.28
C GLU A 55 0.43 -8.66 3.93
N GLN A 56 1.38 -9.14 4.73
CA GLN A 56 2.81 -8.89 4.50
C GLN A 56 3.32 -9.52 3.20
N GLU A 57 2.80 -10.68 2.81
CA GLU A 57 3.15 -11.32 1.55
C GLU A 57 2.69 -10.49 0.36
N PHE A 58 1.45 -9.98 0.41
CA PHE A 58 0.93 -9.05 -0.59
C PHE A 58 1.82 -7.81 -0.70
N TYR A 59 2.13 -7.14 0.41
CA TYR A 59 3.02 -5.98 0.41
C TYR A 59 4.39 -6.30 -0.19
N GLY A 60 4.96 -7.47 0.15
CA GLY A 60 6.22 -7.96 -0.40
C GLY A 60 6.23 -8.13 -1.92
N ARG A 61 5.08 -8.53 -2.51
CA ARG A 61 4.89 -8.58 -3.97
C ARG A 61 4.64 -7.18 -4.53
N TRP A 62 3.77 -6.40 -3.90
CA TRP A 62 3.31 -5.09 -4.34
C TRP A 62 4.45 -4.07 -4.44
N LYS A 63 5.36 -4.03 -3.46
CA LYS A 63 6.50 -3.10 -3.48
C LYS A 63 7.48 -3.33 -4.63
N LYS A 64 7.53 -4.55 -5.19
CA LYS A 64 8.40 -4.86 -6.35
C LYS A 64 7.88 -4.23 -7.64
N THR A 65 6.57 -4.01 -7.74
CA THR A 65 5.92 -3.37 -8.88
C THR A 65 5.68 -1.88 -8.66
N HIS A 66 5.80 -1.38 -7.42
CA HIS A 66 5.57 0.01 -7.03
C HIS A 66 6.78 0.59 -6.27
N PRO A 67 7.78 1.16 -6.98
CA PRO A 67 9.04 1.61 -6.39
C PRO A 67 8.90 2.65 -5.26
N GLY A 68 7.82 3.44 -5.26
CA GLY A 68 7.55 4.43 -4.20
C GLY A 68 7.03 3.84 -2.88
N GLY A 69 6.76 2.53 -2.83
CA GLY A 69 6.20 1.84 -1.68
C GLY A 69 7.16 1.51 -0.53
N GLU A 70 8.45 1.80 -0.69
CA GLU A 70 9.51 1.28 0.19
C GLU A 70 9.78 2.16 1.43
N GLU A 71 9.28 3.40 1.48
CA GLU A 71 9.75 4.40 2.43
C GLU A 71 9.43 4.10 3.90
N VAL A 72 8.37 3.35 4.20
CA VAL A 72 7.86 3.21 5.58
C VAL A 72 8.45 2.01 6.34
N ARG A 73 8.78 0.90 5.65
CA ARG A 73 9.22 -0.35 6.30
C ARG A 73 10.59 -0.23 6.99
N ARG A 74 11.48 0.64 6.48
CA ARG A 74 12.83 0.79 7.05
C ARG A 74 12.77 1.26 8.50
N VAL A 75 11.95 2.27 8.81
CA VAL A 75 11.86 2.85 10.15
C VAL A 75 11.28 1.83 11.14
N ALA A 76 10.19 1.13 10.77
CA ALA A 76 9.60 0.09 11.59
C ALA A 76 10.57 -1.05 11.91
N TYR A 77 11.32 -1.52 10.90
CA TYR A 77 12.35 -2.55 11.10
C TYR A 77 13.45 -2.08 12.05
N TYR A 78 13.89 -0.82 11.94
CA TYR A 78 14.89 -0.28 12.87
C TYR A 78 14.35 -0.16 14.31
N LEU A 79 13.13 0.33 14.49
CA LEU A 79 12.51 0.47 15.82
C LEU A 79 12.26 -0.88 16.51
N ALA A 80 11.76 -1.88 15.76
CA ALA A 80 11.53 -3.22 16.28
C ALA A 80 12.84 -3.92 16.71
N ASN A 81 13.95 -3.66 16.01
CA ASN A 81 15.27 -4.19 16.36
C ASN A 81 16.02 -3.35 17.42
N LEU A 82 15.57 -2.12 17.70
CA LEU A 82 16.07 -1.31 18.81
C LEU A 82 15.48 -1.76 20.15
N ASN A 83 14.19 -2.09 20.19
CA ASN A 83 13.51 -2.58 21.40
C ASN A 83 13.87 -4.03 21.82
N LEU A 84 14.67 -4.75 21.03
CA LEU A 84 15.17 -6.09 21.37
C LEU A 84 16.56 -6.06 22.02
N LYS A 85 17.14 -4.87 22.25
CA LYS A 85 18.48 -4.71 22.83
C LYS A 85 18.52 -4.27 24.30
N ASP A 86 17.36 -4.14 24.94
CA ASP A 86 17.25 -3.89 26.39
C ASP A 86 16.73 -5.13 27.12
#